data_AF-M2R464-F1
#
_entry.id   AF-M2R464-F1
#
_cell.length_a   1.000
_cell.length_b   1.000
_cell.length_c   1.000
_cell.angle_alpha   90.00
_cell.angle_beta   90.00
_cell.angle_gamma   90.00
#
_symmetry.space_group_name_H-M   'P 1'
#
loop_
_entity.id
_entity.type
_entity.pdbx_description
1 polymer ?
#
loop_
_entity_poly.entity_id
_entity_poly.type
_entity_poly.pdbx_seq_one_letter_code
_entity_poly.pdbx_strand_id
1 'polypeptide(L)'
;MDACALEQLEIFAKIVPREQWKSFMKSMKDEVANRIAGLPDSLKPGASDELVKQAPAMPKLQLVLFKQFPIQPYPPRLCYGYILDKNRFIRIAWNLGAEITNSSGIATLDAVNFLKKQIRHELECVHVWLDGSNKMIISFCSNWDEEDDLRAAVRAARRLKDITGEEDMPKWYLDTLHSQWTWKPELW
;
A
#
# COMPACT_ATOMS: atom_id res chain seq x y z
N MET A 1 6.40 -14.00 -13.30
CA MET A 1 6.50 -12.54 -13.53
C MET A 1 5.09 -12.00 -13.63
N ASP A 2 4.80 -10.91 -12.93
CA ASP A 2 3.50 -10.25 -12.99
C ASP A 2 3.23 -9.73 -14.42
N ALA A 3 1.99 -9.78 -14.89
CA ALA A 3 1.61 -9.38 -16.24
C ALA A 3 1.97 -7.90 -16.52
N CYS A 4 1.84 -7.05 -15.48
CA CYS A 4 2.20 -5.64 -15.55
C CYS A 4 3.71 -5.41 -15.76
N ALA A 5 4.57 -6.23 -15.14
CA ALA A 5 6.02 -6.11 -15.31
C ALA A 5 6.48 -6.51 -16.72
N LEU A 6 5.80 -7.48 -17.35
CA LEU A 6 6.06 -7.88 -18.73
C LEU A 6 5.67 -6.78 -19.71
N GLU A 7 4.49 -6.17 -19.54
CA GLU A 7 4.01 -5.07 -20.38
C GLU A 7 4.94 -3.85 -20.32
N GLN A 8 5.41 -3.47 -19.13
CA GLN A 8 6.37 -2.38 -18.98
C GLN A 8 7.74 -2.69 -19.63
N LEU A 9 8.24 -3.93 -19.51
CA LEU A 9 9.48 -4.33 -20.19
C LEU A 9 9.33 -4.31 -21.71
N GLU A 10 8.16 -4.66 -22.24
CA GLU A 10 7.86 -4.55 -23.67
C GLU A 10 7.82 -3.10 -24.15
N ILE A 11 7.30 -2.17 -23.35
CA ILE A 11 7.35 -0.73 -23.63
C ILE A 11 8.80 -0.26 -23.69
N PHE A 12 9.64 -0.63 -22.71
CA PHE A 12 11.05 -0.27 -22.73
C PHE A 12 11.78 -0.87 -23.94
N ALA A 13 11.48 -2.11 -24.31
CA ALA A 13 12.09 -2.77 -25.47
C ALA A 13 11.76 -2.10 -26.81
N LYS A 14 10.68 -1.29 -26.87
CA LYS A 14 10.31 -0.49 -28.05
C LYS A 14 11.01 0.87 -28.10
N ILE A 15 11.42 1.40 -26.95
CA ILE A 15 11.98 2.76 -26.82
C ILE A 15 13.51 2.74 -26.75
N VAL A 16 14.09 1.71 -26.13
CA VAL A 16 15.53 1.57 -25.93
C VAL A 16 16.15 0.79 -27.09
N PRO A 17 17.13 1.35 -27.82
CA PRO A 17 17.85 0.63 -28.86
C PRO A 17 18.47 -0.66 -28.32
N ARG A 18 18.43 -1.76 -29.09
CA ARG A 18 18.90 -3.08 -28.64
C ARG A 18 20.36 -3.05 -28.17
N GLU A 19 21.22 -2.32 -28.87
CA GLU A 19 22.62 -2.09 -28.49
C GLU A 19 22.80 -1.41 -27.12
N GLN A 20 21.82 -0.63 -26.66
CA GLN A 20 21.86 0.05 -25.37
C GLN A 20 21.16 -0.75 -24.25
N TRP A 21 20.44 -1.83 -24.59
CA TRP A 21 19.62 -2.60 -23.66
C TRP A 21 20.39 -3.11 -22.44
N LYS A 22 21.61 -3.66 -22.64
CA LYS A 22 22.44 -4.15 -21.53
C LYS A 22 22.83 -3.03 -20.57
N SER A 23 23.21 -1.87 -21.10
CA SER A 23 23.58 -0.71 -20.28
C SER A 23 22.39 -0.14 -19.53
N PHE A 24 21.24 -0.05 -20.21
CA PHE A 24 19.98 0.39 -19.61
C PHE A 24 19.54 -0.53 -18.46
N MET A 25 19.52 -1.85 -18.68
CA MET A 25 19.16 -2.82 -17.65
C MET A 25 20.14 -2.80 -16.47
N LYS A 26 21.43 -2.58 -16.72
CA LYS A 26 22.42 -2.41 -15.65
C LYS A 26 22.13 -1.14 -14.83
N SER A 27 21.91 0.00 -15.48
CA SER A 27 21.59 1.26 -14.81
C SER A 27 20.31 1.16 -13.98
N MET A 28 19.26 0.51 -14.49
CA MET A 28 18.01 0.32 -13.72
C MET A 28 18.24 -0.58 -12.50
N LYS A 29 19.04 -1.65 -12.63
CA LYS A 29 19.41 -2.50 -11.48
C LYS A 29 20.21 -1.73 -10.44
N ASP A 30 21.19 -0.93 -10.88
CA ASP A 30 22.01 -0.11 -9.98
C ASP A 30 21.14 0.94 -9.26
N GLU A 31 20.17 1.55 -9.95
CA GLU A 31 19.21 2.48 -9.34
C GLU A 31 18.34 1.80 -8.29
N VAL A 32 17.78 0.62 -8.60
CA VAL A 32 16.97 -0.17 -7.66
C VAL A 32 17.80 -0.61 -6.45
N ALA A 33 19.04 -1.07 -6.65
CA ALA A 33 19.93 -1.47 -5.57
C ALA A 33 20.27 -0.29 -4.63
N ASN A 34 20.62 0.87 -5.18
CA ASN A 34 20.92 2.09 -4.41
C ASN A 34 19.72 2.57 -3.60
N ARG A 35 18.53 2.47 -4.20
CA ARG A 35 17.24 2.71 -3.56
C ARG A 35 17.09 1.81 -2.33
N ILE A 36 17.15 0.50 -2.50
CA ILE A 36 16.98 -0.48 -1.41
C ILE A 36 18.00 -0.29 -0.29
N ALA A 37 19.24 0.05 -0.63
CA ALA A 37 20.30 0.27 0.36
C ALA A 37 19.94 1.37 1.37
N GLY A 38 19.16 2.37 0.96
CA GLY A 38 18.71 3.48 1.81
C GLY A 38 17.48 3.18 2.66
N LEU A 39 16.84 2.01 2.53
CA LEU A 39 15.66 1.66 3.32
C LEU A 39 16.03 1.20 4.73
N PRO A 40 15.14 1.40 5.74
CA PRO A 40 15.22 0.70 7.01
C PRO A 40 15.25 -0.82 6.81
N ASP A 41 15.95 -1.54 7.69
CA ASP A 41 16.12 -2.99 7.53
C ASP A 41 14.78 -3.75 7.50
N SER A 42 13.77 -3.29 8.23
CA SER A 42 12.40 -3.85 8.21
C SER A 42 11.66 -3.71 6.88
N LEU A 43 12.18 -2.89 5.96
CA LEU A 43 11.61 -2.64 4.64
C LEU A 43 12.49 -3.18 3.51
N LYS A 44 13.61 -3.84 3.82
CA LYS A 44 14.48 -4.43 2.81
C LYS A 44 13.90 -5.76 2.31
N PRO A 45 14.01 -6.05 1.00
CA PRO A 45 13.71 -7.39 0.48
C PRO A 45 14.52 -8.46 1.23
N GLY A 46 13.85 -9.53 1.64
CA GLY A 46 14.47 -10.62 2.41
C GLY A 46 14.57 -10.39 3.92
N ALA A 47 14.04 -9.29 4.46
CA ALA A 47 13.89 -9.11 5.90
C ALA A 47 13.06 -10.25 6.53
N SER A 48 13.42 -10.66 7.75
CA SER A 48 12.65 -11.70 8.46
C SER A 48 11.26 -11.18 8.85
N ASP A 49 10.31 -12.11 9.03
CA ASP A 49 8.95 -11.75 9.46
C ASP A 49 8.96 -10.95 10.78
N GLU A 50 9.82 -11.30 11.73
CA GLU A 50 9.97 -10.59 13.01
C GLU A 50 10.46 -9.16 12.83
N LEU A 51 11.33 -8.91 11.84
CA LEU A 51 11.87 -7.58 11.56
C LEU A 51 10.88 -6.74 10.77
N VAL A 52 10.20 -7.33 9.78
CA VAL A 52 9.09 -6.73 9.03
C VAL A 52 8.00 -6.26 10.00
N LYS A 53 7.70 -7.06 11.03
CA LYS A 53 6.78 -6.76 12.13
C LYS A 53 7.24 -5.64 13.08
N GLN A 54 8.41 -5.05 12.86
CA GLN A 54 8.88 -3.87 13.60
C GLN A 54 8.84 -2.60 12.75
N ALA A 55 8.33 -2.67 11.52
CA ALA A 55 8.25 -1.52 10.64
C ALA A 55 7.38 -0.40 11.26
N PRO A 56 7.91 0.83 11.38
CA PRO A 56 7.14 1.95 11.91
C PRO A 56 6.15 2.49 10.86
N ALA A 57 5.06 3.10 11.34
CA ALA A 57 4.20 3.90 10.48
C ALA A 57 4.97 5.13 9.95
N MET A 58 4.88 5.39 8.64
CA MET A 58 5.58 6.51 8.02
C MET A 58 4.62 7.65 7.71
N PRO A 59 4.81 8.87 8.26
CA PRO A 59 3.96 10.01 7.96
C PRO A 59 4.15 10.51 6.52
N LYS A 60 5.32 10.27 5.93
CA LYS A 60 5.64 10.58 4.54
C LYS A 60 6.36 9.38 3.95
N LEU A 61 5.94 8.98 2.76
CA LEU A 61 6.62 7.94 2.01
C LEU A 61 7.95 8.49 1.49
N GLN A 62 9.02 7.70 1.59
CA GLN A 62 10.31 8.06 1.01
C GLN A 62 10.26 7.91 -0.51
N LEU A 63 10.92 8.81 -1.27
CA LEU A 63 10.95 8.78 -2.74
C LEU A 63 11.34 7.42 -3.33
N VAL A 64 12.23 6.72 -2.63
CA VAL A 64 12.66 5.36 -2.98
C VAL A 64 11.52 4.35 -3.04
N LEU A 65 10.51 4.49 -2.19
CA LEU A 65 9.36 3.60 -2.10
C LEU A 65 8.25 3.97 -3.08
N PHE A 66 8.33 5.14 -3.72
CA PHE A 66 7.43 5.46 -4.83
C PHE A 66 7.91 4.74 -6.09
N LYS A 67 6.94 4.31 -6.90
CA LYS A 67 7.10 3.72 -8.23
C LYS A 67 7.55 2.25 -8.19
N GLN A 68 6.72 1.38 -8.74
CA GLN A 68 7.16 0.05 -9.13
C GLN A 68 8.13 0.17 -10.31
N PHE A 69 9.29 -0.47 -10.19
CA PHE A 69 10.12 -0.77 -11.34
C PHE A 69 9.73 -2.14 -11.87
N PRO A 70 9.75 -2.39 -13.18
CA PRO A 70 9.48 -3.73 -13.72
C PRO A 70 10.67 -4.69 -13.55
N ILE A 71 11.57 -4.38 -12.61
CA ILE A 71 12.77 -5.14 -12.32
C ILE A 71 12.78 -5.45 -10.82
N GLN A 72 12.99 -6.72 -10.51
CA GLN A 72 13.13 -7.18 -9.14
C GLN A 72 14.45 -6.73 -8.50
N PRO A 73 14.46 -6.54 -7.17
CA PRO A 73 13.32 -6.72 -6.27
C PRO A 73 12.41 -5.49 -6.23
N TYR A 74 11.10 -5.73 -6.12
CA TYR A 74 10.11 -4.67 -6.00
C TYR A 74 10.20 -4.00 -4.62
N PRO A 75 9.91 -2.70 -4.49
CA PRO A 75 9.80 -2.07 -3.18
C PRO A 75 8.63 -2.68 -2.40
N PRO A 76 8.68 -2.67 -1.06
CA PRO A 76 7.52 -3.00 -0.22
C PRO A 76 6.21 -2.40 -0.71
N ARG A 77 5.10 -3.13 -0.55
CA ARG A 77 3.75 -2.57 -0.67
C ARG A 77 3.42 -1.91 0.66
N LEU A 78 3.14 -0.63 0.61
CA LEU A 78 2.67 0.17 1.72
C LEU A 78 1.31 0.75 1.39
N CYS A 79 0.42 0.74 2.37
CA CYS A 79 -0.93 1.23 2.28
C CYS A 79 -1.05 2.57 2.99
N TYR A 80 -1.65 3.55 2.33
CA TYR A 80 -1.92 4.87 2.88
C TYR A 80 -3.32 4.90 3.50
N GLY A 81 -3.43 5.13 4.80
CA GLY A 81 -4.72 4.96 5.48
C GLY A 81 -4.77 5.43 6.93
N TYR A 82 -5.92 5.18 7.55
CA TYR A 82 -6.12 5.37 8.98
C TYR A 82 -6.21 4.02 9.69
N ILE A 83 -5.61 3.94 10.88
CA ILE A 83 -5.95 2.88 11.83
C ILE A 83 -7.27 3.28 12.46
N LEU A 84 -8.32 2.51 12.19
CA LEU A 84 -9.64 2.76 12.75
C LEU A 84 -10.10 1.53 13.49
N ASP A 85 -10.63 1.73 14.70
CA ASP A 85 -11.34 0.68 15.40
C ASP A 85 -12.58 0.28 14.60
N LYS A 86 -12.73 -1.03 14.36
CA LYS A 86 -13.80 -1.60 13.55
C LYS A 86 -15.18 -1.16 14.05
N ASN A 87 -15.40 -1.18 15.37
CA ASN A 87 -16.70 -0.85 15.94
C ASN A 87 -16.98 0.65 15.88
N ARG A 88 -15.97 1.50 16.08
CA ARG A 88 -16.07 2.94 15.87
C ARG A 88 -16.41 3.25 14.41
N PHE A 89 -15.74 2.61 13.46
CA PHE A 89 -15.96 2.82 12.03
C PHE A 89 -17.39 2.46 11.61
N ILE A 90 -17.88 1.28 12.03
CA ILE A 90 -19.26 0.85 11.77
C ILE A 90 -20.26 1.84 12.37
N ARG A 91 -20.03 2.31 13.60
CA ARG A 91 -20.92 3.26 14.28
C ARG A 91 -20.98 4.60 13.58
N ILE A 92 -19.84 5.10 13.08
CA ILE A 92 -19.80 6.33 12.29
C ILE A 92 -20.65 6.17 11.03
N ALA A 93 -20.48 5.08 10.28
CA ALA A 93 -21.29 4.80 9.10
C ALA A 93 -22.79 4.72 9.44
N TRP A 94 -23.15 3.99 10.52
CA TRP A 94 -24.54 3.90 10.99
C TRP A 94 -25.13 5.27 11.32
N ASN A 95 -24.40 6.11 12.06
CA ASN A 95 -24.87 7.45 12.44
C ASN A 95 -25.05 8.39 11.24
N LEU A 96 -24.40 8.09 10.12
CA LEU A 96 -24.56 8.80 8.84
C LEU A 96 -25.68 8.20 7.97
N GLY A 97 -26.40 7.20 8.47
CA GLY A 97 -27.53 6.57 7.78
C GLY A 97 -27.17 5.34 6.94
N ALA A 98 -26.02 4.70 7.18
CA ALA A 98 -25.72 3.43 6.54
C ALA A 98 -26.64 2.31 7.07
N GLU A 99 -27.19 1.50 6.18
CA GLU A 99 -27.82 0.23 6.53
C GLU A 99 -26.73 -0.81 6.78
N ILE A 100 -26.58 -1.24 8.04
CA ILE A 100 -25.53 -2.16 8.46
C ILE A 100 -26.15 -3.50 8.84
N THR A 101 -25.65 -4.57 8.22
CA THR A 101 -26.06 -5.93 8.55
C THR A 101 -25.57 -6.33 9.94
N ASN A 102 -26.39 -7.03 10.74
CA ASN A 102 -26.02 -7.51 12.09
C ASN A 102 -24.96 -8.63 12.13
N SER A 103 -24.32 -8.96 11.00
CA SER A 103 -23.20 -9.89 10.91
C SER A 103 -21.89 -9.12 10.93
N SER A 104 -21.02 -9.38 11.92
CA SER A 104 -19.86 -8.52 12.21
C SER A 104 -18.86 -8.39 11.06
N GLY A 105 -18.74 -9.39 10.18
CA GLY A 105 -17.88 -9.31 8.98
C GLY A 105 -18.53 -8.45 7.88
N ILE A 106 -19.82 -8.66 7.64
CA ILE A 106 -20.60 -7.94 6.63
C ILE A 106 -20.77 -6.47 7.04
N ALA A 107 -20.96 -6.20 8.33
CA ALA A 107 -21.10 -4.85 8.88
C ALA A 107 -19.93 -3.92 8.51
N THR A 108 -18.70 -4.45 8.51
CA THR A 108 -17.52 -3.65 8.12
C THR A 108 -17.50 -3.39 6.64
N LEU A 109 -17.85 -4.38 5.83
CA LEU A 109 -17.94 -4.21 4.40
C LEU A 109 -19.03 -3.19 4.02
N ASP A 110 -20.19 -3.24 4.66
CA ASP A 110 -21.28 -2.27 4.49
C ASP A 110 -20.81 -0.86 4.83
N ALA A 111 -20.13 -0.69 5.97
CA ALA A 111 -19.56 0.59 6.39
C ALA A 111 -18.51 1.11 5.41
N VAL A 112 -17.60 0.25 4.94
CA VAL A 112 -16.58 0.60 3.93
C VAL A 112 -17.27 1.06 2.64
N ASN A 113 -18.21 0.26 2.11
CA ASN A 113 -18.92 0.57 0.87
C ASN A 113 -19.74 1.85 0.96
N PHE A 114 -20.37 2.11 2.11
CA PHE A 114 -21.05 3.36 2.36
C PHE A 114 -20.08 4.54 2.33
N LEU A 115 -18.97 4.45 3.06
CA LEU A 115 -18.01 5.55 3.17
C LEU A 115 -17.25 5.81 1.86
N LYS A 116 -16.98 4.79 1.03
CA LYS A 116 -16.50 4.97 -0.35
C LYS A 116 -17.34 5.97 -1.12
N LYS A 117 -18.66 5.82 -1.05
CA LYS A 117 -19.62 6.71 -1.73
C LYS A 117 -19.58 8.12 -1.14
N GLN A 118 -19.49 8.24 0.19
CA GLN A 118 -19.43 9.55 0.86
C GLN A 118 -18.18 10.35 0.48
N ILE A 119 -17.01 9.70 0.45
CA ILE A 119 -15.75 10.38 0.13
C ILE A 119 -15.47 10.44 -1.37
N ARG A 120 -16.22 9.70 -2.19
CA ARG A 120 -16.05 9.53 -3.64
C ARG A 120 -14.66 9.03 -4.02
N HIS A 121 -14.20 8.01 -3.32
CA HIS A 121 -12.89 7.38 -3.51
C HIS A 121 -12.96 5.93 -3.05
N GLU A 122 -12.15 5.07 -3.66
CA GLU A 122 -12.07 3.67 -3.27
C GLU A 122 -11.45 3.51 -1.87
N LEU A 123 -11.88 2.47 -1.15
CA LEU A 123 -11.37 2.14 0.17
C LEU A 123 -11.15 0.63 0.27
N GLU A 124 -10.08 0.25 0.93
CA GLU A 124 -9.80 -1.15 1.22
C GLU A 124 -9.60 -1.35 2.72
N CYS A 125 -10.07 -2.48 3.22
CA CYS A 125 -9.77 -2.92 4.56
C CYS A 125 -8.53 -3.81 4.49
N VAL A 126 -7.41 -3.34 5.04
CA VAL A 126 -6.12 -4.04 4.96
C VAL A 126 -5.60 -4.32 6.35
N HIS A 127 -5.02 -5.50 6.53
CA HIS A 127 -4.28 -5.85 7.74
C HIS A 127 -2.82 -5.45 7.58
N VAL A 128 -2.32 -4.67 8.53
CA VAL A 128 -0.94 -4.18 8.56
C VAL A 128 -0.34 -4.47 9.91
N TRP A 129 0.98 -4.51 9.98
CA TRP A 129 1.67 -4.69 11.25
C TRP A 129 2.25 -3.36 11.75
N LEU A 130 1.97 -3.03 13.01
CA LEU A 130 2.45 -1.83 13.67
C LEU A 130 2.76 -2.11 15.14
N ASP A 131 3.93 -1.66 15.60
CA ASP A 131 4.37 -1.74 17.00
C ASP A 131 4.19 -3.15 17.60
N GLY A 132 4.58 -4.19 16.86
CA GLY A 132 4.47 -5.57 17.34
C GLY A 132 3.06 -6.16 17.31
N SER A 133 2.08 -5.53 16.65
CA SER A 133 0.70 -6.03 16.58
C SER A 133 0.07 -5.91 15.18
N ASN A 134 -0.80 -6.86 14.83
CA ASN A 134 -1.66 -6.77 13.65
C ASN A 134 -2.77 -5.74 13.90
N LYS A 135 -2.87 -4.75 13.02
CA LYS A 135 -3.88 -3.70 13.02
C LYS A 135 -4.66 -3.74 11.71
N MET A 136 -5.93 -3.38 11.79
CA MET A 136 -6.74 -3.11 10.62
C MET A 136 -6.60 -1.63 10.26
N ILE A 137 -6.41 -1.35 8.98
CA ILE A 137 -6.47 0.00 8.43
C ILE A 137 -7.55 0.10 7.37
N ILE A 138 -8.10 1.31 7.25
CA ILE A 138 -8.88 1.72 6.09
C ILE A 138 -7.91 2.45 5.15
N SER A 139 -7.55 1.75 4.08
CA SER A 139 -6.59 2.18 3.07
C SER A 139 -7.29 2.92 1.93
N PHE A 140 -6.72 4.04 1.49
CA PHE A 140 -7.19 4.80 0.32
C PHE A 140 -6.47 4.38 -0.96
N CYS A 141 -5.22 3.92 -0.84
CA CYS A 141 -4.35 3.55 -1.95
C CYS A 141 -3.09 2.83 -1.42
N SER A 142 -2.30 2.31 -2.34
CA SER A 142 -0.96 1.77 -2.10
C SER A 142 0.11 2.55 -2.86
N ASN A 143 1.37 2.44 -2.44
CA ASN A 143 2.51 3.05 -3.15
C ASN A 143 2.79 2.41 -4.52
N TRP A 144 2.03 1.36 -4.86
CA TRP A 144 2.07 0.69 -6.13
C TRP A 144 1.00 1.19 -7.12
N ASP A 145 0.06 2.00 -6.64
CA ASP A 145 -0.98 2.61 -7.46
C ASP A 145 -0.40 3.79 -8.28
N GLU A 146 -1.17 4.29 -9.24
CA GLU A 146 -0.74 5.40 -10.09
C GLU A 146 -0.65 6.73 -9.32
N GLU A 147 0.16 7.68 -9.83
CA GLU A 147 0.35 8.97 -9.15
C GLU A 147 -0.97 9.76 -9.00
N ASP A 148 -1.88 9.62 -9.98
CA ASP A 148 -3.18 10.28 -9.93
C ASP A 148 -4.10 9.68 -8.85
N ASP A 149 -4.01 8.37 -8.60
CA ASP A 149 -4.70 7.71 -7.48
C ASP A 149 -4.17 8.19 -6.14
N LEU A 150 -2.84 8.33 -6.01
CA LEU A 150 -2.21 8.90 -4.82
C LEU A 150 -2.69 10.33 -4.54
N ARG A 151 -2.78 11.16 -5.59
CA ARG A 151 -3.30 12.54 -5.48
C ARG A 151 -4.78 12.57 -5.11
N ALA A 152 -5.59 11.66 -5.65
CA ALA A 152 -7.01 11.52 -5.30
C ALA A 152 -7.18 11.07 -3.83
N ALA A 153 -6.38 10.11 -3.39
CA ALA A 153 -6.37 9.59 -2.03
C ALA A 153 -6.12 10.69 -0.98
N VAL A 154 -5.18 11.62 -1.22
CA VAL A 154 -4.92 12.74 -0.30
C VAL A 154 -6.15 13.65 -0.15
N ARG A 155 -6.93 13.86 -1.21
CA ARG A 155 -8.17 14.65 -1.14
C ARG A 155 -9.27 13.90 -0.40
N ALA A 156 -9.41 12.60 -0.68
CA ALA A 156 -10.37 11.73 -0.01
C ALA A 156 -10.08 11.57 1.49
N ALA A 157 -8.80 11.51 1.85
CA ALA A 157 -8.31 11.42 3.22
C ALA A 157 -8.78 12.57 4.10
N ARG A 158 -8.85 13.79 3.56
CA ARG A 158 -9.38 14.97 4.28
C ARG A 158 -10.87 14.80 4.57
N ARG A 159 -11.65 14.34 3.58
CA ARG A 159 -13.09 14.09 3.78
C ARG A 159 -13.34 13.01 4.82
N LEU A 160 -12.59 11.91 4.78
CA LEU A 160 -12.75 10.85 5.77
C LEU A 160 -12.32 11.34 7.15
N LYS A 161 -11.27 12.16 7.25
CA LYS A 161 -10.86 12.81 8.50
C LYS A 161 -12.02 13.59 9.12
N ASP A 162 -12.64 14.46 8.32
CA ASP A 162 -13.76 15.31 8.78
C ASP A 162 -14.95 14.46 9.24
N ILE A 163 -15.25 13.37 8.54
CA ILE A 163 -16.31 12.42 8.91
C ILE A 163 -15.99 11.67 10.21
N THR A 164 -14.74 11.22 10.36
CA THR A 164 -14.34 10.34 11.47
C THR A 164 -13.93 11.10 12.72
N GLY A 165 -13.61 12.39 12.60
CA GLY A 165 -13.08 13.23 13.66
C GLY A 165 -11.64 12.88 14.04
N GLU A 166 -10.87 12.23 13.16
CA GLU A 166 -9.45 11.97 13.40
C GLU A 166 -8.66 13.29 13.43
N GLU A 167 -7.66 13.38 14.31
CA GLU A 167 -6.84 14.60 14.45
C GLU A 167 -5.63 14.57 13.50
N ASP A 168 -5.02 13.40 13.35
CA ASP A 168 -3.87 13.15 12.50
C ASP A 168 -4.26 13.01 11.01
N MET A 169 -3.28 13.19 10.14
CA MET A 169 -3.39 12.77 8.73
C MET A 169 -3.10 11.26 8.60
N PRO A 170 -3.55 10.60 7.52
CA PRO A 170 -3.26 9.20 7.31
C PRO A 170 -1.75 9.00 7.16
N LYS A 171 -1.29 7.81 7.52
CA LYS A 171 0.12 7.40 7.47
C LYS A 171 0.26 6.23 6.50
N TRP A 172 1.50 5.89 6.18
CA TRP A 172 1.87 4.74 5.37
C TRP A 172 2.22 3.56 6.28
N TYR A 173 1.62 2.41 5.99
CA TYR A 173 1.79 1.19 6.76
C TYR A 173 2.21 0.05 5.85
N LEU A 174 3.11 -0.80 6.32
CA LEU A 174 3.57 -1.96 5.58
C LEU A 174 2.47 -3.02 5.51
N ASP A 175 2.10 -3.43 4.29
CA ASP A 175 1.23 -4.58 4.07
C ASP A 175 2.06 -5.86 4.15
N THR A 176 2.13 -6.42 5.37
CA THR A 176 2.92 -7.62 5.67
C THR A 176 2.27 -8.90 5.14
N LEU A 177 0.99 -8.86 4.78
CA LEU A 177 0.27 -10.02 4.25
C LEU A 177 0.36 -10.11 2.72
N HIS A 178 0.87 -9.05 2.07
CA HIS A 178 1.09 -9.07 0.63
C HIS A 178 1.95 -10.26 0.21
N SER A 179 1.60 -10.89 -0.91
CA SER A 179 2.24 -12.12 -1.41
C SER A 179 3.76 -11.98 -1.50
N GLN A 180 4.28 -10.80 -1.87
CA GLN A 180 5.73 -10.55 -1.94
C GLN A 180 6.51 -10.84 -0.64
N TRP A 181 5.85 -10.75 0.54
CA TRP A 181 6.45 -11.03 1.84
C TRP A 181 6.23 -12.47 2.29
N THR A 182 5.12 -13.06 1.85
CA THR A 182 4.71 -14.42 2.22
C THR A 182 5.20 -15.48 1.23
N TRP A 183 5.68 -15.07 0.06
CA TRP A 183 6.28 -15.96 -0.93
C TRP A 183 7.65 -16.43 -0.46
N LYS A 184 7.72 -17.67 0.01
CA LYS A 184 8.97 -18.40 0.26
C LYS A 184 9.34 -19.17 -1.01
N PRO A 185 10.43 -18.81 -1.72
CA PRO A 185 10.86 -19.53 -2.91
C PRO A 185 11.22 -21.00 -2.62
N GLU A 186 11.51 -21.33 -1.36
CA GLU A 186 12.00 -22.63 -0.91
C GLU A 186 10.95 -23.77 -0.90
N LEU A 187 9.70 -23.50 -1.29
CA LEU A 187 8.60 -24.47 -1.24
C LEU A 187 8.20 -25.05 -2.61
N TRP A 188 9.02 -24.87 -3.65
CA TRP A 188 8.80 -25.44 -5.00
C TRP A 188 10.11 -25.93 -5.63
#